data_AF-A0A3N7GN46-F1
#
_entry.id   AF-A0A3N7GN46-F1
#
_cell.length_a   1.000
_cell.length_b   1.000
_cell.length_c   1.000
_cell.angle_alpha   90.00
_cell.angle_beta   90.00
_cell.angle_gamma   90.00
#
_symmetry.space_group_name_H-M   'P 1'
#
loop_
_entity.id
_entity.type
_entity.pdbx_description
1 polymer ?
#
loop_
_entity_poly.entity_id
_entity_poly.type
_entity_poly.pdbx_seq_one_letter_code
_entity_poly.pdbx_strand_id
1 'polypeptide(L)'
;MDPRSALPSIDRLLRQAEAREMIAHHGRDNVVGMLRALLRDRRMAAGRGDAAAGEGVLEECARRLAAQARPSLRPVLNLTGTVNHTNLGRALLSRRAAEAAFQAMINATNLEYDLDGGARGDRDSHVEALICRLTGAEAATVVNNNAAAVMLMLNTLALGREVVVSRGELVEIGGAFRVPDVMARAGCRLHEVGTTNRTHLRDYANAVNDDTAA
;
A
#
# COMPACT_ATOMS: atom_id res chain seq x y z
N MET A 1 -44.99 -16.93 -25.86
CA MET A 1 -43.91 -16.00 -26.27
C MET A 1 -42.67 -16.36 -25.47
N ASP A 2 -41.50 -16.51 -26.10
CA ASP A 2 -40.25 -16.70 -25.37
C ASP A 2 -39.91 -15.38 -24.65
N PRO A 3 -39.88 -15.34 -23.30
CA PRO A 3 -39.60 -14.11 -22.55
C PRO A 3 -38.25 -13.49 -22.94
N ARG A 4 -37.29 -14.29 -23.43
CA ARG A 4 -35.96 -13.82 -23.86
C ARG A 4 -35.99 -12.92 -25.09
N SER A 5 -37.07 -12.96 -25.88
CA SER A 5 -37.25 -12.12 -27.08
C SER A 5 -37.44 -10.63 -26.79
N ALA A 6 -37.78 -10.27 -25.54
CA ALA A 6 -37.95 -8.89 -25.10
C ALA A 6 -36.61 -8.17 -24.78
N LEU A 7 -35.48 -8.88 -24.80
CA LEU A 7 -34.16 -8.27 -24.55
C LEU A 7 -33.58 -7.62 -25.81
N PRO A 8 -33.11 -6.36 -25.73
CA PRO A 8 -32.54 -5.65 -26.87
C PRO A 8 -31.19 -6.25 -27.30
N SER A 9 -30.87 -6.12 -28.59
CA SER A 9 -29.53 -6.42 -29.08
C SER A 9 -28.52 -5.40 -28.58
N ILE A 10 -27.26 -5.82 -28.43
CA ILE A 10 -26.18 -4.91 -28.05
C ILE A 10 -26.04 -3.78 -29.06
N ASP A 11 -26.16 -4.07 -30.36
CA ASP A 11 -26.09 -3.05 -31.41
C ASP A 11 -27.18 -1.98 -31.23
N ARG A 12 -28.42 -2.38 -30.90
CA ARG A 12 -29.51 -1.45 -30.62
C ARG A 12 -29.21 -0.56 -29.41
N LEU A 13 -28.60 -1.12 -28.37
CA LEU A 13 -28.20 -0.36 -27.18
C LEU A 13 -27.06 0.62 -27.50
N LEU A 14 -26.06 0.20 -28.27
CA LEU A 14 -24.90 1.02 -28.63
C LEU A 14 -25.24 2.21 -29.54
N ARG A 15 -26.39 2.18 -30.24
CA ARG A 15 -26.85 3.30 -31.05
C ARG A 15 -27.47 4.45 -30.22
N GLN A 16 -27.85 4.19 -28.97
CA GLN A 16 -28.48 5.18 -28.09
C GLN A 16 -27.47 6.23 -27.60
N ALA A 17 -27.95 7.43 -27.25
CA ALA A 17 -27.10 8.56 -26.89
C ALA A 17 -26.31 8.29 -25.60
N GLU A 18 -26.97 7.67 -24.62
CA GLU A 18 -26.43 7.28 -23.32
C GLU A 18 -25.26 6.29 -23.47
N ALA A 19 -25.37 5.37 -24.44
CA ALA A 19 -24.29 4.44 -24.74
C ALA A 19 -23.08 5.14 -25.35
N ARG A 20 -23.29 6.15 -26.21
CA ARG A 20 -22.19 6.96 -26.79
C ARG A 20 -21.48 7.77 -25.71
N GLU A 21 -22.23 8.34 -24.78
CA GLU A 21 -21.68 9.06 -23.64
C GLU A 21 -20.87 8.14 -22.73
N MET A 22 -21.39 6.95 -22.40
CA MET A 22 -20.63 5.95 -21.64
C MET A 22 -19.35 5.52 -22.36
N ILE A 23 -19.37 5.38 -23.69
CA ILE A 23 -18.18 5.03 -24.48
C ILE A 23 -17.12 6.13 -24.41
N ALA A 24 -17.53 7.40 -24.46
CA ALA A 24 -16.62 8.53 -24.34
C ALA A 24 -15.91 8.56 -22.97
N HIS A 25 -16.61 8.19 -21.89
CA HIS A 25 -16.06 8.22 -20.52
C HIS A 25 -15.33 6.95 -20.10
N HIS A 26 -15.80 5.77 -20.53
CA HIS A 26 -15.32 4.49 -20.03
C HIS A 26 -14.59 3.63 -21.09
N GLY A 27 -14.58 4.07 -22.35
CA GLY A 27 -14.04 3.29 -23.46
C GLY A 27 -15.01 2.21 -23.95
N ARG A 28 -14.95 1.93 -25.26
CA ARG A 28 -15.90 1.04 -25.94
C ARG A 28 -15.91 -0.37 -25.37
N ASP A 29 -14.74 -0.94 -25.10
CA ASP A 29 -14.61 -2.33 -24.68
C ASP A 29 -15.23 -2.58 -23.30
N ASN A 30 -15.07 -1.63 -22.38
CA ASN A 30 -15.68 -1.70 -21.05
C ASN A 30 -17.20 -1.64 -21.13
N VAL A 31 -17.75 -0.72 -21.95
CA VAL A 31 -19.20 -0.59 -22.14
C VAL A 31 -19.77 -1.85 -22.78
N VAL A 32 -19.15 -2.36 -23.83
CA VAL A 32 -19.59 -3.59 -24.51
C VAL A 32 -19.49 -4.80 -23.58
N GLY A 33 -18.40 -4.92 -22.83
CA GLY A 33 -18.21 -5.96 -21.83
C GLY A 33 -19.30 -5.96 -20.76
N MET A 34 -19.61 -4.79 -20.21
CA MET A 34 -20.66 -4.61 -19.21
C MET A 34 -22.05 -4.95 -19.77
N LEU A 35 -22.40 -4.44 -20.95
CA LEU A 35 -23.68 -4.74 -21.60
C LEU A 35 -23.82 -6.24 -21.91
N ARG A 36 -22.74 -6.90 -22.35
CA ARG A 36 -22.72 -8.36 -22.56
C ARG A 36 -22.98 -9.12 -21.27
N ALA A 37 -22.36 -8.72 -20.16
CA ALA A 37 -22.57 -9.34 -18.86
C ALA A 37 -24.02 -9.14 -18.39
N LEU A 38 -24.53 -7.91 -18.41
CA LEU A 38 -25.90 -7.59 -17.99
C LEU A 38 -26.96 -8.34 -18.79
N LEU A 39 -26.83 -8.38 -20.12
CA LEU A 39 -27.77 -9.12 -20.96
C LEU A 39 -27.66 -10.63 -20.76
N ARG A 40 -26.47 -11.17 -20.44
CA ARG A 40 -26.29 -12.57 -20.09
C ARG A 40 -27.02 -12.90 -18.78
N ASP A 41 -26.84 -12.07 -17.75
CA ASP A 41 -27.49 -12.24 -16.45
C ASP A 41 -29.02 -12.21 -16.59
N ARG A 42 -29.55 -11.24 -17.35
CA ARG A 42 -31.00 -11.14 -17.61
C ARG A 42 -31.55 -12.29 -18.45
N ARG A 43 -30.79 -12.84 -19.41
CA ARG A 43 -31.19 -14.05 -20.15
C ARG A 43 -31.29 -15.26 -19.24
N MET A 44 -30.34 -15.41 -18.32
CA MET A 44 -30.35 -16.52 -17.34
C MET A 44 -31.52 -16.41 -16.37
N ALA A 45 -31.82 -15.20 -15.88
CA ALA A 45 -32.99 -14.94 -15.02
C ALA A 45 -34.31 -15.25 -15.74
N ALA A 46 -34.46 -14.79 -16.99
CA ALA A 46 -35.64 -15.09 -17.80
C ALA A 46 -35.85 -16.59 -18.07
N GLY A 47 -34.75 -17.35 -18.20
CA GLY A 47 -34.81 -18.81 -18.31
C GLY A 47 -35.31 -19.52 -17.03
N ARG A 48 -35.34 -18.83 -15.89
CA ARG A 48 -35.83 -19.31 -14.59
C ARG A 48 -37.26 -18.85 -14.27
N GLY A 49 -37.91 -18.14 -15.19
CA GLY A 49 -39.29 -17.67 -15.04
C GLY A 49 -39.44 -16.18 -14.71
N ASP A 50 -38.35 -15.42 -14.58
CA ASP A 50 -38.41 -13.97 -14.37
C ASP A 50 -38.79 -13.23 -15.66
N ALA A 51 -39.39 -12.04 -15.53
CA ALA A 51 -39.67 -11.17 -16.66
C ALA A 51 -38.36 -10.69 -17.31
N ALA A 52 -38.15 -10.96 -18.60
CA ALA A 52 -37.00 -10.41 -19.33
C ALA A 52 -37.28 -8.98 -19.78
N ALA A 53 -37.18 -8.02 -18.86
CA ALA A 53 -37.29 -6.61 -19.23
C ALA A 53 -35.97 -6.11 -19.85
N GLY A 54 -36.06 -5.48 -21.01
CA GLY A 54 -34.95 -4.72 -21.62
C GLY A 54 -34.77 -3.31 -21.04
N GLU A 55 -35.74 -2.86 -20.25
CA GLU A 55 -35.78 -1.54 -19.65
C GLU A 55 -34.71 -1.38 -18.55
N GLY A 56 -34.12 -0.19 -18.45
CA GLY A 56 -33.08 0.10 -17.45
C GLY A 56 -31.72 -0.60 -17.68
N VAL A 57 -31.50 -1.30 -18.80
CA VAL A 57 -30.18 -1.93 -19.09
C VAL A 57 -29.07 -0.88 -19.19
N LEU A 58 -29.33 0.26 -19.85
CA LEU A 58 -28.35 1.33 -19.99
C LEU A 58 -28.10 2.06 -18.67
N GLU A 59 -29.15 2.30 -17.88
CA GLU A 59 -29.03 2.90 -16.55
C GLU A 59 -28.20 2.01 -15.62
N GLU A 60 -28.49 0.70 -15.59
CA GLU A 60 -27.72 -0.26 -14.81
C GLU A 60 -26.27 -0.38 -15.31
N CYS A 61 -26.05 -0.32 -16.62
CA CYS A 61 -24.71 -0.29 -17.21
C CYS A 61 -23.93 0.94 -16.73
N ALA A 62 -24.53 2.13 -16.82
CA ALA A 62 -23.93 3.38 -16.36
C ALA A 62 -23.60 3.32 -14.87
N ARG A 63 -24.52 2.84 -14.03
CA ARG A 63 -24.32 2.69 -12.59
C ARG A 63 -23.16 1.76 -12.25
N ARG A 64 -23.06 0.61 -12.92
CA ARG A 64 -21.97 -0.35 -12.68
C ARG A 64 -20.62 0.15 -13.20
N LEU A 65 -20.59 0.77 -14.38
CA LEU A 65 -19.37 1.37 -14.92
C LEU A 65 -18.88 2.52 -14.03
N ALA A 66 -19.78 3.39 -13.58
CA ALA A 66 -19.45 4.44 -12.62
C ALA A 66 -18.93 3.86 -11.29
N ALA A 67 -19.50 2.75 -10.81
CA ALA A 67 -19.00 2.08 -9.61
C ALA A 67 -17.61 1.46 -9.80
N GLN A 68 -17.34 0.86 -10.97
CA GLN A 68 -16.03 0.27 -11.30
C GLN A 68 -14.95 1.33 -11.55
N ALA A 69 -15.32 2.48 -12.12
CA ALA A 69 -14.41 3.59 -12.36
C ALA A 69 -14.04 4.36 -11.08
N ARG A 70 -14.72 4.10 -9.95
CA ARG A 70 -14.37 4.75 -8.68
C ARG A 70 -13.01 4.27 -8.19
N PRO A 71 -12.10 5.19 -7.81
CA PRO A 71 -10.84 4.82 -7.16
C PRO A 71 -11.08 3.99 -5.90
N SER A 72 -10.26 2.96 -5.71
CA SER A 72 -10.29 2.12 -4.50
C SER A 72 -9.80 2.90 -3.27
N LEU A 73 -8.82 3.79 -3.46
CA LEU A 73 -8.32 4.71 -2.43
C LEU A 73 -9.08 6.03 -2.50
N ARG A 74 -9.68 6.44 -1.38
CA ARG A 74 -10.50 7.64 -1.28
C ARG A 74 -10.24 8.36 0.04
N PRO A 75 -10.34 9.70 0.07
CA PRO A 75 -10.36 10.43 1.33
C PRO A 75 -11.51 9.97 2.22
N VAL A 76 -11.28 9.91 3.53
CA VAL A 76 -12.27 9.58 4.54
C VAL A 76 -12.22 10.59 5.68
N LEU A 77 -13.35 10.82 6.35
CA LEU A 77 -13.41 11.63 7.57
C LEU A 77 -13.08 10.74 8.78
N ASN A 78 -11.96 11.03 9.44
CA ASN A 78 -11.57 10.31 10.66
C ASN A 78 -12.32 10.87 11.87
N LEU A 79 -13.29 10.10 12.39
CA LEU A 79 -14.07 10.41 13.60
C LEU A 79 -13.70 9.53 14.80
N THR A 80 -12.62 8.76 14.73
CA THR A 80 -12.25 7.82 15.81
C THR A 80 -11.52 8.50 16.97
N GLY A 81 -11.05 9.73 16.78
CA GLY A 81 -10.14 10.41 17.72
C GLY A 81 -8.69 9.92 17.66
N THR A 82 -8.38 8.94 16.80
CA THR A 82 -7.02 8.38 16.66
C THR A 82 -6.22 9.19 15.65
N VAL A 83 -5.21 9.92 16.11
CA VAL A 83 -4.34 10.74 15.23
C VAL A 83 -3.55 9.87 14.25
N ASN A 84 -2.78 8.89 14.75
CA ASN A 84 -1.97 8.01 13.91
C ASN A 84 -2.71 6.68 13.64
N HIS A 85 -3.75 6.74 12.82
CA HIS A 85 -4.60 5.58 12.56
C HIS A 85 -3.98 4.66 11.49
N THR A 86 -3.57 3.45 11.87
CA THR A 86 -2.88 2.49 10.99
C THR A 86 -3.68 2.11 9.75
N ASN A 87 -4.98 1.84 9.90
CA ASN A 87 -5.87 1.50 8.78
C ASN A 87 -6.23 2.68 7.87
N LEU A 88 -6.09 3.94 8.35
CA LEU A 88 -6.43 5.14 7.57
C LEU A 88 -5.20 5.84 6.99
N GLY A 89 -4.04 5.19 6.99
CA GLY A 89 -2.84 5.71 6.32
C GLY A 89 -1.89 6.51 7.21
N ARG A 90 -1.99 6.39 8.54
CA ARG A 90 -1.06 7.01 9.51
C ARG A 90 -1.04 8.55 9.41
N ALA A 91 0.13 9.16 9.57
CA ALA A 91 0.30 10.61 9.58
C ALA A 91 0.02 11.22 8.20
N LEU A 92 -0.75 12.31 8.19
CA LEU A 92 -1.01 13.10 7.00
C LEU A 92 0.17 14.04 6.72
N LEU A 93 0.47 14.25 5.44
CA LEU A 93 1.43 15.26 5.02
C LEU A 93 0.85 16.67 5.22
N SER A 94 1.71 17.61 5.60
CA SER A 94 1.37 19.03 5.49
C SER A 94 1.16 19.42 4.02
N ARG A 95 0.37 20.45 3.76
CA ARG A 95 0.14 20.97 2.40
C ARG A 95 1.46 21.23 1.66
N ARG A 96 2.40 21.89 2.32
CA ARG A 96 3.73 22.20 1.74
C ARG A 96 4.52 20.94 1.37
N ALA A 97 4.49 19.91 2.21
CA ALA A 97 5.18 18.65 1.92
C ALA A 97 4.50 17.89 0.76
N ALA A 98 3.16 17.87 0.72
CA ALA A 98 2.41 17.26 -0.37
C ALA A 98 2.65 17.97 -1.71
N GLU A 99 2.70 19.31 -1.72
CA GLU A 99 3.00 20.11 -2.91
C GLU A 99 4.42 19.85 -3.42
N ALA A 100 5.42 19.78 -2.54
CA ALA A 100 6.79 19.43 -2.92
C ALA A 100 6.88 18.03 -3.53
N ALA A 101 6.21 17.04 -2.93
CA ALA A 101 6.16 15.67 -3.46
C ALA A 101 5.47 15.64 -4.83
N PHE A 102 4.36 16.36 -5.00
CA PHE A 102 3.67 16.47 -6.29
C PHE A 102 4.58 17.06 -7.37
N GLN A 103 5.29 18.14 -7.08
CA GLN A 103 6.24 18.74 -8.02
C GLN A 103 7.37 17.77 -8.41
N ALA A 104 7.89 16.98 -7.46
CA ALA A 104 8.90 15.97 -7.75
C ALA A 104 8.37 14.81 -8.62
N MET A 105 7.06 14.52 -8.58
CA MET A 105 6.42 13.47 -9.38
C MET A 105 6.12 13.89 -10.83
N ILE A 106 5.88 15.18 -11.09
CA ILE A 106 5.48 15.67 -12.42
C ILE A 106 6.64 16.28 -13.22
N ASN A 107 7.85 16.33 -12.66
CA ASN A 107 9.04 16.91 -13.30
C ASN A 107 10.22 15.92 -13.26
N ALA A 108 11.18 16.09 -14.17
CA ALA A 108 12.50 15.51 -14.00
C ALA A 108 13.20 16.19 -12.80
N THR A 109 13.84 15.40 -11.94
CA THR A 109 14.49 15.88 -10.72
C THR A 109 15.96 15.45 -10.66
N ASN A 110 16.74 16.13 -9.84
CA ASN A 110 18.13 15.80 -9.56
C ASN A 110 18.27 14.66 -8.52
N LEU A 111 17.37 13.67 -8.57
CA LEU A 111 17.28 12.59 -7.58
C LEU A 111 18.61 11.86 -7.38
N GLU A 112 19.32 11.55 -8.47
CA GLU A 112 20.67 10.96 -8.46
C GLU A 112 21.62 11.75 -9.37
N TYR A 113 21.49 13.08 -9.37
CA TYR A 113 22.32 13.94 -10.22
C TYR A 113 22.86 15.11 -9.41
N ASP A 114 24.18 15.24 -9.39
CA ASP A 114 24.86 16.39 -8.80
C ASP A 114 24.87 17.54 -9.81
N LEU A 115 24.26 18.66 -9.43
CA LEU A 115 24.17 19.85 -10.27
C LEU A 115 25.49 20.62 -10.34
N ASP A 116 26.32 20.55 -9.31
CA ASP A 116 27.60 21.26 -9.26
C ASP A 116 28.67 20.48 -10.04
N GLY A 117 28.73 19.16 -9.85
CA GLY A 117 29.67 18.27 -10.54
C GLY A 117 29.23 17.81 -11.93
N GLY A 118 27.95 17.93 -12.28
CA GLY A 118 27.42 17.50 -13.58
C GLY A 118 27.52 15.98 -13.81
N ALA A 119 27.38 15.19 -12.75
CA ALA A 119 27.58 13.74 -12.78
C ALA A 119 26.52 13.01 -11.94
N ARG A 120 26.58 11.68 -11.91
CA ARG A 120 25.72 10.87 -11.04
C ARG A 120 26.03 11.18 -9.57
N GLY A 121 24.99 11.48 -8.81
CA GLY A 121 25.04 11.71 -7.37
C GLY A 121 24.35 10.60 -6.58
N ASP A 122 24.46 10.67 -5.25
CA ASP A 122 23.72 9.81 -4.32
C ASP A 122 22.41 10.48 -3.89
N ARG A 123 21.32 9.70 -3.90
CA ARG A 123 19.99 10.16 -3.50
C ARG A 123 19.89 10.43 -2.00
N ASP A 124 20.67 9.73 -1.17
CA ASP A 124 20.60 9.85 0.29
C ASP A 124 21.17 11.18 0.76
N SER A 125 22.07 11.80 0.00
CA SER A 125 22.68 13.10 0.30
C SER A 125 21.64 14.23 0.47
N HIS A 126 20.48 14.12 -0.18
CA HIS A 126 19.39 15.11 -0.05
C HIS A 126 18.79 15.16 1.37
N VAL A 127 18.89 14.06 2.13
CA VAL A 127 18.23 13.92 3.45
C VAL A 127 19.20 13.66 4.60
N GLU A 128 20.36 13.05 4.35
CA GLU A 128 21.32 12.67 5.37
C GLU A 128 21.74 13.86 6.26
N ALA A 129 22.18 14.96 5.64
CA ALA A 129 22.62 16.14 6.38
C ALA A 129 21.51 16.76 7.24
N LEU A 130 20.23 16.66 6.82
CA LEU A 130 19.09 17.10 7.61
C LEU A 130 18.92 16.20 8.84
N ILE A 131 19.01 14.89 8.67
CA ILE A 131 18.85 13.91 9.74
C ILE A 131 19.98 14.05 10.75
N CYS A 132 21.24 14.06 10.31
CA CYS A 132 22.41 14.23 11.18
C CYS A 132 22.32 15.51 12.01
N ARG A 133 21.86 16.61 11.43
CA ARG A 133 21.65 17.86 12.17
C ARG A 133 20.54 17.77 13.22
N LEU A 134 19.48 16.99 12.97
CA LEU A 134 18.38 16.81 13.91
C LEU A 134 18.73 15.85 15.05
N THR A 135 19.54 14.83 14.78
CA THR A 135 19.83 13.75 15.74
C THR A 135 21.19 13.88 16.42
N GLY A 136 22.13 14.60 15.81
CA GLY A 136 23.54 14.63 16.23
C GLY A 136 24.34 13.38 15.79
N ALA A 137 23.76 12.51 14.96
CA ALA A 137 24.44 11.31 14.46
C ALA A 137 25.53 11.67 13.44
N GLU A 138 26.59 10.84 13.39
CA GLU A 138 27.73 11.01 12.46
C GLU A 138 27.34 10.76 11.00
N ALA A 139 26.37 9.89 10.76
CA ALA A 139 25.85 9.54 9.44
C ALA A 139 24.38 9.09 9.54
N ALA A 140 23.66 9.08 8.41
CA ALA A 140 22.27 8.61 8.35
C ALA A 140 21.90 8.04 6.98
N THR A 141 21.12 6.97 6.97
CA THR A 141 20.52 6.40 5.74
C THR A 141 19.01 6.21 5.92
N VAL A 142 18.29 6.22 4.80
CA VAL A 142 16.83 6.05 4.78
C VAL A 142 16.47 4.87 3.90
N VAL A 143 15.69 3.96 4.46
CA VAL A 143 15.14 2.80 3.74
C VAL A 143 13.62 2.86 3.70
N ASN A 144 13.02 1.96 2.94
CA ASN A 144 11.58 1.90 2.68
C ASN A 144 10.69 2.09 3.93
N ASN A 145 11.02 1.42 5.03
CA ASN A 145 10.34 1.57 6.32
C ASN A 145 11.19 1.03 7.48
N ASN A 146 10.72 1.19 8.71
CA ASN A 146 11.44 0.72 9.90
C ASN A 146 11.65 -0.80 9.92
N ALA A 147 10.75 -1.60 9.34
CA ALA A 147 10.94 -3.05 9.27
C ALA A 147 12.14 -3.43 8.40
N ALA A 148 12.30 -2.75 7.26
CA ALA A 148 13.48 -2.87 6.42
C ALA A 148 14.74 -2.36 7.14
N ALA A 149 14.63 -1.29 7.94
CA ALA A 149 15.76 -0.76 8.70
C ALA A 149 16.26 -1.78 9.74
N VAL A 150 15.36 -2.39 10.51
CA VAL A 150 15.69 -3.45 11.47
C VAL A 150 16.35 -4.63 10.75
N MET A 151 15.77 -5.09 9.64
CA MET A 151 16.32 -6.19 8.87
C MET A 151 17.72 -5.87 8.32
N LEU A 152 17.91 -4.68 7.74
CA LEU A 152 19.19 -4.24 7.19
C LEU A 152 20.25 -4.15 8.29
N MET A 153 19.93 -3.51 9.42
CA MET A 153 20.86 -3.36 10.55
C MET A 153 21.30 -4.73 11.10
N LEU A 154 20.35 -5.61 11.39
CA LEU A 154 20.63 -6.93 11.93
C LEU A 154 21.44 -7.79 10.96
N ASN A 155 21.04 -7.82 9.69
CA ASN A 155 21.76 -8.58 8.67
C ASN A 155 23.17 -8.01 8.43
N THR A 156 23.35 -6.69 8.46
CA THR A 156 24.65 -6.08 8.19
C THR A 156 25.62 -6.28 9.37
N LEU A 157 25.14 -6.16 10.61
CA LEU A 157 26.01 -6.12 11.79
C LEU A 157 26.09 -7.44 12.56
N ALA A 158 25.09 -8.31 12.43
CA ALA A 158 24.93 -9.51 13.26
C ALA A 158 24.55 -10.78 12.47
N LEU A 159 24.81 -10.82 11.16
CA LEU A 159 24.59 -12.02 10.35
C LEU A 159 25.37 -13.21 10.92
N GLY A 160 24.65 -14.29 11.24
CA GLY A 160 25.22 -15.50 11.81
C GLY A 160 25.78 -15.32 13.22
N ARG A 161 25.43 -14.26 13.94
CA ARG A 161 25.87 -13.98 15.32
C ARG A 161 24.68 -13.77 16.26
N GLU A 162 24.94 -13.75 17.56
CA GLU A 162 23.92 -13.57 18.59
C GLU A 162 23.52 -12.10 18.73
N VAL A 163 22.21 -11.86 18.85
CA VAL A 163 21.63 -10.56 19.19
C VAL A 163 20.84 -10.71 20.48
N VAL A 164 21.29 -10.03 21.52
CA VAL A 164 20.71 -10.10 22.86
C VAL A 164 19.54 -9.12 22.95
N VAL A 165 18.36 -9.60 23.32
CA VAL A 165 17.15 -8.77 23.42
C VAL A 165 16.28 -9.17 24.60
N SER A 166 15.63 -8.19 25.23
CA SER A 166 14.66 -8.47 26.28
C SER A 166 13.47 -9.24 25.72
N ARG A 167 13.01 -10.25 26.46
CA ARG A 167 11.72 -10.91 26.17
C ARG A 167 10.54 -9.94 26.12
N GLY A 168 10.60 -8.82 26.84
CA GLY A 168 9.57 -7.78 26.82
C GLY A 168 9.52 -6.95 25.54
N GLU A 169 10.56 -7.01 24.70
CA GLU A 169 10.71 -6.21 23.48
C GLU A 169 10.38 -6.99 22.20
N LEU A 170 10.07 -8.29 22.32
CA LEU A 170 9.64 -9.15 21.22
C LEU A 170 8.19 -8.89 20.82
N VAL A 171 7.95 -7.69 20.32
CA VAL A 171 6.63 -7.19 19.99
C VAL A 171 6.16 -7.64 18.61
N GLU A 172 4.84 -7.60 18.45
CA GLU A 172 4.15 -7.67 17.17
C GLU A 172 3.46 -6.33 16.91
N ILE A 173 3.73 -5.74 15.74
CA ILE A 173 3.20 -4.42 15.37
C ILE A 173 2.37 -4.57 14.09
N GLY A 174 1.11 -4.13 14.15
CA GLY A 174 0.17 -4.33 13.04
C GLY A 174 -0.30 -5.78 13.00
N GLY A 175 -0.21 -6.43 11.83
CA GLY A 175 -0.62 -7.83 11.67
C GLY A 175 0.39 -8.74 10.96
N ALA A 176 1.59 -8.25 10.66
CA ALA A 176 2.59 -9.03 9.91
C ALA A 176 4.05 -8.75 10.29
N PHE A 177 4.31 -7.80 11.20
CA PHE A 177 5.66 -7.49 11.66
C PHE A 177 5.86 -8.03 13.07
N ARG A 178 6.69 -9.07 13.19
CA ARG A 178 7.05 -9.73 14.44
C ARG A 178 8.57 -9.68 14.56
N VAL A 179 9.08 -9.09 15.64
CA VAL A 179 10.52 -8.92 15.85
C VAL A 179 11.28 -10.26 15.73
N PRO A 180 10.84 -11.38 16.36
CA PRO A 180 11.52 -12.68 16.22
C PRO A 180 11.62 -13.16 14.77
N ASP A 181 10.54 -13.02 14.00
CA ASP A 181 10.49 -13.49 12.62
C ASP A 181 11.42 -12.67 11.71
N VAL A 182 11.55 -11.37 11.98
CA VAL A 182 12.46 -10.48 11.24
C VAL A 182 13.91 -10.77 11.59
N MET A 183 14.23 -11.00 12.87
CA MET A 183 15.57 -11.38 13.30
C MET A 183 16.01 -12.71 12.69
N ALA A 184 15.14 -13.71 12.68
CA ALA A 184 15.39 -14.99 12.04
C ALA A 184 15.65 -14.84 10.53
N ARG A 185 14.84 -14.01 9.84
CA ARG A 185 15.02 -13.72 8.40
C ARG A 185 16.26 -12.89 8.09
N ALA A 186 16.71 -12.04 9.03
CA ALA A 186 17.97 -11.32 8.93
C ALA A 186 19.19 -12.25 9.09
N GLY A 187 18.98 -13.52 9.49
CA GLY A 187 20.05 -14.51 9.67
C GLY A 187 20.76 -14.39 11.02
N CYS A 188 20.16 -13.71 12.00
CA CYS A 188 20.72 -13.55 13.34
C CYS A 188 20.24 -14.69 14.26
N ARG A 189 21.04 -15.00 15.29
CA ARG A 189 20.62 -15.87 16.39
C ARG A 189 20.00 -15.02 17.49
N LEU A 190 18.72 -15.24 17.78
CA LEU A 190 18.01 -14.56 18.85
C LEU A 190 18.45 -15.11 20.22
N HIS A 191 19.02 -14.25 21.08
CA HIS A 191 19.34 -14.56 22.47
C HIS A 191 18.42 -13.75 23.40
N GLU A 192 17.35 -14.37 23.89
CA GLU A 192 16.37 -13.68 24.72
C GLU A 192 16.77 -13.66 26.19
N VAL A 193 16.69 -12.50 26.84
CA VAL A 193 17.02 -12.32 28.26
C VAL A 193 15.86 -11.75 29.07
N GLY A 194 15.94 -11.88 30.39
CA GLY A 194 14.92 -11.40 31.32
C GLY A 194 13.59 -12.16 31.21
N THR A 195 12.50 -11.48 31.59
CA THR A 195 11.12 -11.96 31.49
C THR A 195 10.26 -10.95 30.75
N THR A 196 9.01 -11.31 30.45
CA THR A 196 8.05 -10.45 29.73
C THR A 196 7.86 -9.07 30.37
N ASN A 197 7.86 -8.98 31.70
CA ASN A 197 7.54 -7.75 32.44
C ASN A 197 8.72 -7.18 33.23
N ARG A 198 9.87 -7.86 33.27
CA ARG A 198 11.06 -7.42 34.02
C ARG A 198 12.32 -7.82 33.27
N THR A 199 13.24 -6.88 33.09
CA THR A 199 14.58 -7.13 32.58
C THR A 199 15.56 -6.27 33.35
N HIS A 200 16.68 -6.84 33.74
CA HIS A 200 17.73 -6.18 34.51
C HIS A 200 19.03 -6.12 33.70
N LEU A 201 19.90 -5.15 34.01
CA LEU A 201 21.21 -5.03 33.36
C LEU A 201 22.06 -6.30 33.44
N ARG A 202 21.96 -7.04 34.56
CA ARG A 202 22.67 -8.33 34.73
C ARG A 202 22.20 -9.41 33.74
N ASP A 203 20.95 -9.33 33.28
CA ASP A 203 20.41 -10.34 32.35
C ASP A 203 21.10 -10.20 30.99
N TYR A 204 21.36 -8.95 30.55
CA TYR A 204 22.19 -8.66 29.39
C TYR A 204 23.65 -9.02 29.64
N ALA A 205 24.26 -8.56 30.73
CA ALA A 205 25.68 -8.78 31.01
C ALA A 205 26.06 -10.26 31.06
N ASN A 206 25.19 -11.12 31.58
CA ASN A 206 25.40 -12.56 31.65
C ASN A 206 25.23 -13.28 30.29
N ALA A 207 24.54 -12.66 29.33
CA ALA A 207 24.30 -13.23 28.01
C ALA A 207 25.44 -12.95 27.02
N VAL A 208 26.22 -11.88 27.25
CA VAL A 208 27.34 -11.49 26.38
C VAL A 208 28.42 -12.59 26.36
N ASN A 209 28.78 -13.00 25.16
CA ASN A 209 29.79 -14.03 24.86
C ASN A 209 30.52 -13.71 23.54
N ASP A 210 31.46 -14.56 23.12
CA ASP A 210 32.25 -14.36 21.89
C ASP A 210 31.40 -14.28 20.61
N ASP A 211 30.22 -14.92 20.62
CA ASP A 211 29.28 -14.92 19.52
C ASP A 211 28.35 -13.69 19.49
N THR A 212 28.37 -12.85 20.52
CA THR A 212 27.50 -11.66 20.64
C THR A 212 27.93 -10.54 19.69
N ALA A 213 26.99 -10.07 18.86
CA ALA A 213 27.20 -8.97 17.93
C ALA A 213 26.47 -7.68 18.33
N ALA A 214 25.30 -7.79 18.94
CA ALA A 214 24.46 -6.66 19.36
C ALA A 214 23.64 -7.00 20.61
#